data_AF-S2YK95-F1
#
_entry.id   AF-S2YK95-F1
#
_cell.length_a   1.000
_cell.length_b   1.000
_cell.length_c   1.000
_cell.angle_alpha   90.00
_cell.angle_beta   90.00
_cell.angle_gamma   90.00
#
_symmetry.space_group_name_H-M   'P 1'
#
loop_
_entity.id
_entity.type
_entity.pdbx_description
1 polymer ?
#
loop_
_entity_poly.entity_id
_entity_poly.type
_entity_poly.pdbx_seq_one_letter_code
_entity_poly.pdbx_strand_id
1 'polypeptide(L)'
;MTGTMHPGPVHDEHHSVGELVGQATEQLSRLVRQEVALAKEEMAAKGKRAGLGGGLLGAAGAFAYAGLLAAAGTAVAALSLALSVWAAALIVTAVLFVIAAVLAMTGRAQLRRATPPTPEETLGSVKADVEEIKERAHR
;
A
#
# COMPACT_ATOMS: atom_id res chain seq x y z
N MET A 1 -25.13 -73.05 -33.05
CA MET A 1 -24.99 -71.92 -32.10
C MET A 1 -23.64 -72.04 -31.45
N THR A 2 -22.61 -71.45 -32.05
CA THR A 2 -21.22 -71.59 -31.59
C THR A 2 -20.68 -70.17 -31.41
N GLY A 3 -20.38 -69.83 -30.16
CA GLY A 3 -19.95 -68.49 -29.77
C GLY A 3 -18.48 -68.23 -30.06
N THR A 4 -18.19 -66.99 -30.43
CA THR A 4 -16.86 -66.40 -30.40
C THR A 4 -16.92 -65.14 -29.52
N MET A 5 -16.73 -65.30 -28.21
CA MET A 5 -16.38 -64.18 -27.35
C MET A 5 -14.99 -63.71 -27.77
N HIS A 6 -14.92 -62.53 -28.36
CA HIS A 6 -13.69 -61.83 -28.65
C HIS A 6 -13.31 -61.05 -27.39
N PRO A 7 -12.29 -61.44 -26.61
CA PRO A 7 -11.83 -60.63 -25.50
C PRO A 7 -11.09 -59.44 -26.10
N GLY A 8 -11.76 -58.28 -26.18
CA GLY A 8 -11.09 -57.02 -26.40
C GLY A 8 -10.11 -56.79 -25.24
N PRO A 9 -8.89 -56.28 -25.50
CA PRO A 9 -7.92 -56.04 -24.45
C PRO A 9 -8.49 -55.03 -23.46
N VAL A 10 -8.83 -55.51 -22.26
CA VAL A 10 -8.98 -54.67 -21.07
C VAL A 10 -7.64 -53.99 -20.86
N HIS A 11 -7.58 -52.69 -21.17
CA HIS A 11 -6.53 -51.84 -20.67
C HIS A 11 -6.73 -51.78 -19.16
N ASP A 12 -5.95 -52.56 -18.44
CA ASP A 12 -5.70 -52.36 -17.03
C ASP A 12 -4.99 -51.01 -16.89
N GLU A 13 -5.75 -49.92 -16.84
CA GLU A 13 -5.27 -48.56 -16.56
C GLU A 13 -4.88 -48.45 -15.08
N HIS A 14 -3.88 -49.22 -14.65
CA HIS A 14 -3.11 -48.88 -13.47
C HIS A 14 -2.24 -47.67 -13.85
N HIS A 15 -2.78 -46.46 -13.68
CA HIS A 15 -2.01 -45.23 -13.80
C HIS A 15 -0.69 -45.39 -13.05
N SER A 16 0.41 -45.29 -13.80
CA SER A 16 1.75 -45.39 -13.24
C SER A 16 1.95 -44.26 -12.22
N VAL A 17 2.66 -44.54 -11.12
CA VAL A 17 3.02 -43.52 -10.12
C VAL A 17 3.70 -42.31 -10.78
N GLY A 18 4.45 -42.53 -11.87
CA GLY A 18 5.05 -41.45 -12.65
C GLY A 18 4.04 -40.55 -13.37
N GLU A 19 2.89 -41.10 -13.80
CA GLU A 19 1.82 -40.36 -14.46
C GLU A 19 1.04 -39.49 -13.47
N LEU A 20 0.77 -40.02 -12.28
CA LEU A 20 0.13 -39.25 -11.18
C LEU A 20 1.01 -38.10 -10.68
N VAL A 21 2.32 -38.32 -10.57
CA VAL A 21 3.29 -37.26 -10.21
C VAL A 21 3.35 -36.19 -11.31
N GLY A 22 3.32 -36.59 -12.58
CA GLY A 22 3.21 -35.66 -13.71
C GLY A 22 1.95 -34.81 -13.64
N GLN A 23 0.78 -35.44 -13.43
CA GLN A 23 -0.50 -34.74 -13.30
C GLN A 23 -0.55 -33.79 -12.10
N ALA A 24 -0.03 -34.19 -10.93
CA ALA A 24 0.04 -33.34 -9.75
C ALA A 24 0.94 -32.12 -9.97
N THR A 25 2.08 -32.30 -10.64
CA THR A 25 3.01 -31.22 -11.01
C THR A 25 2.38 -30.25 -12.01
N GLU A 26 1.63 -30.78 -12.98
CA GLU A 26 0.85 -30.00 -13.95
C GLU A 26 -0.27 -29.19 -13.25
N GLN A 27 -0.96 -29.78 -12.29
CA GLN A 27 -2.00 -29.11 -11.49
C GLN A 27 -1.41 -28.01 -10.61
N LEU A 28 -0.30 -28.27 -9.93
CA LEU A 28 0.39 -27.27 -9.11
C LEU A 28 0.89 -26.11 -9.97
N SER A 29 1.48 -26.41 -11.13
CA SER A 29 1.93 -25.39 -12.08
C SER A 29 0.77 -24.51 -12.59
N ARG A 30 -0.41 -25.11 -12.82
CA ARG A 30 -1.63 -24.37 -13.19
C ARG A 30 -2.14 -23.50 -12.05
N LEU A 31 -2.18 -24.02 -10.82
CA LEU A 31 -2.61 -23.28 -9.63
C LEU A 31 -1.71 -22.06 -9.39
N VAL A 32 -0.39 -22.22 -9.42
CA VAL A 32 0.57 -21.12 -9.24
C VAL A 32 0.35 -20.03 -10.29
N ARG A 33 0.14 -20.41 -11.56
CA ARG A 33 -0.15 -19.44 -12.63
C ARG A 33 -1.47 -18.69 -12.39
N GLN A 34 -2.49 -19.37 -11.87
CA GLN A 34 -3.77 -18.76 -11.52
C GLN A 34 -3.65 -17.78 -10.35
N GLU A 35 -2.95 -18.15 -9.29
CA GLU A 35 -2.69 -17.26 -8.14
C GLU A 35 -1.90 -16.01 -8.57
N VAL A 36 -0.90 -16.17 -9.43
CA VAL A 36 -0.17 -15.02 -10.00
C VAL A 36 -1.10 -14.14 -10.85
N ALA A 37 -2.00 -14.72 -11.64
CA ALA A 37 -2.97 -13.96 -12.42
C ALA A 37 -3.95 -13.19 -11.52
N LEU A 38 -4.49 -13.85 -10.50
CA LEU A 38 -5.38 -13.25 -9.51
C LEU A 38 -4.69 -12.12 -8.75
N ALA A 39 -3.46 -12.35 -8.25
CA ALA A 39 -2.67 -11.34 -7.56
C ALA A 39 -2.40 -10.13 -8.46
N LYS A 40 -2.13 -10.33 -9.75
CA LYS A 40 -1.98 -9.23 -10.72
C LYS A 40 -3.26 -8.42 -10.87
N GLU A 41 -4.42 -9.07 -10.97
CA GLU A 41 -5.71 -8.38 -11.07
C GLU A 41 -6.02 -7.59 -9.79
N GLU A 42 -5.79 -8.17 -8.61
CA GLU A 42 -6.02 -7.50 -7.34
C GLU A 42 -5.06 -6.32 -7.15
N MET A 43 -3.77 -6.48 -7.49
CA MET A 43 -2.79 -5.41 -7.47
C MET A 43 -3.15 -4.29 -8.45
N ALA A 44 -3.63 -4.62 -9.66
CA ALA A 44 -4.08 -3.61 -10.61
C ALA A 44 -5.30 -2.84 -10.09
N ALA A 45 -6.27 -3.54 -9.49
CA ALA A 45 -7.45 -2.91 -8.89
C ALA A 45 -7.09 -2.01 -7.69
N LYS A 46 -6.22 -2.49 -6.79
CA LYS A 46 -5.68 -1.71 -5.67
C LYS A 46 -4.88 -0.51 -6.17
N GLY A 47 -4.01 -0.71 -7.15
CA GLY A 47 -3.21 0.35 -7.77
C GLY A 47 -4.08 1.43 -8.42
N LYS A 48 -5.14 1.05 -9.14
CA LYS A 48 -6.08 2.01 -9.73
C LYS A 48 -6.81 2.83 -8.67
N ARG A 49 -7.30 2.18 -7.59
CA ARG A 49 -7.97 2.88 -6.49
C ARG A 49 -7.02 3.81 -5.74
N ALA A 50 -5.82 3.34 -5.43
CA ALA A 50 -4.78 4.15 -4.80
C ALA A 50 -4.34 5.32 -5.70
N GLY A 51 -4.20 5.09 -7.01
CA GLY A 51 -3.85 6.12 -7.99
C GLY A 51 -4.92 7.18 -8.15
N LEU A 52 -6.21 6.79 -8.23
CA LEU A 52 -7.33 7.74 -8.26
C LEU A 52 -7.43 8.52 -6.95
N GLY A 53 -7.35 7.84 -5.80
CA GLY A 53 -7.39 8.49 -4.49
C GLY A 53 -6.23 9.47 -4.29
N GLY A 54 -5.01 9.05 -4.61
CA GLY A 54 -3.81 9.88 -4.58
C GLY A 54 -3.89 11.06 -5.54
N GLY A 55 -4.38 10.84 -6.76
CA GLY A 55 -4.60 11.88 -7.76
C GLY A 55 -5.63 12.92 -7.32
N LEU A 56 -6.77 12.49 -6.77
CA LEU A 56 -7.80 13.37 -6.24
C LEU A 56 -7.31 14.18 -5.03
N LEU A 57 -6.59 13.56 -4.09
CA LEU A 57 -5.98 14.27 -2.97
C LEU A 57 -4.92 15.27 -3.43
N GLY A 58 -4.10 14.90 -4.41
CA GLY A 58 -3.13 15.79 -5.03
C GLY A 58 -3.79 17.01 -5.68
N ALA A 59 -4.85 16.79 -6.47
CA ALA A 59 -5.63 17.85 -7.08
C ALA A 59 -6.30 18.75 -6.02
N ALA A 60 -6.93 18.16 -5.01
CA ALA A 60 -7.53 18.91 -3.91
C ALA A 60 -6.50 19.79 -3.18
N GLY A 61 -5.29 19.26 -2.93
CA GLY A 61 -4.18 20.03 -2.36
C GLY A 61 -3.75 21.20 -3.25
N ALA A 62 -3.63 20.98 -4.56
CA ALA A 62 -3.29 22.04 -5.51
C ALA A 62 -4.35 23.15 -5.56
N PHE A 63 -5.63 22.80 -5.61
CA PHE A 63 -6.73 23.77 -5.57
C PHE A 63 -6.81 24.50 -4.23
N ALA A 64 -6.60 23.81 -3.11
CA ALA A 64 -6.56 24.43 -1.79
C ALA A 64 -5.39 25.43 -1.68
N TYR A 65 -4.22 25.10 -2.24
CA TYR A 65 -3.08 26.02 -2.29
C TYR A 65 -3.38 27.27 -3.14
N ALA A 66 -3.95 27.09 -4.34
CA ALA A 66 -4.37 28.21 -5.17
C ALA A 66 -5.43 29.08 -4.47
N GLY A 67 -6.41 28.45 -3.80
CA GLY A 67 -7.42 29.12 -2.99
C GLY A 67 -6.83 29.90 -1.83
N LEU A 68 -5.80 29.39 -1.16
CA LEU A 68 -5.08 30.09 -0.09
C LEU A 68 -4.39 31.35 -0.62
N LEU A 69 -3.74 31.29 -1.79
CA LEU A 69 -3.12 32.46 -2.42
C LEU A 69 -4.18 33.51 -2.80
N ALA A 70 -5.30 33.09 -3.38
CA ALA A 70 -6.41 33.98 -3.70
C ALA A 70 -6.99 34.62 -2.44
N ALA A 71 -7.22 33.83 -1.38
CA ALA A 71 -7.72 34.32 -0.10
C ALA A 71 -6.76 35.31 0.57
N ALA A 72 -5.45 35.09 0.48
CA ALA A 72 -4.45 36.05 0.94
C ALA A 72 -4.57 37.37 0.18
N GLY A 73 -4.70 37.33 -1.15
CA GLY A 73 -4.96 38.51 -1.97
C GLY A 73 -6.25 39.22 -1.60
N THR A 74 -7.35 38.49 -1.38
CA THR A 74 -8.63 39.03 -0.93
C THR A 74 -8.50 39.71 0.43
N ALA A 75 -7.78 39.10 1.38
CA ALA A 75 -7.56 39.67 2.71
C ALA A 75 -6.75 40.99 2.62
N VAL A 76 -5.71 41.03 1.79
CA VAL A 76 -4.95 42.25 1.55
C VAL A 76 -5.83 43.33 0.93
N ALA A 77 -6.61 42.99 -0.10
CA ALA A 77 -7.52 43.93 -0.75
C ALA A 77 -8.56 44.49 0.24
N ALA A 78 -9.17 43.63 1.07
CA ALA A 78 -10.13 44.03 2.08
C ALA A 78 -9.51 44.96 3.15
N LEU A 79 -8.32 44.61 3.66
CA LEU A 79 -7.61 45.44 4.65
C LEU A 79 -7.12 46.76 4.05
N SER A 80 -6.80 46.78 2.75
CA SER A 80 -6.38 48.00 2.05
C SER A 80 -7.48 49.05 1.92
N LEU A 81 -8.74 48.70 2.22
CA LEU A 81 -9.83 49.67 2.33
C LEU A 81 -9.68 50.59 3.56
N ALA A 82 -8.97 50.13 4.59
CA ALA A 82 -8.77 50.86 5.84
C ALA A 82 -7.29 51.24 6.10
N LEU A 83 -6.35 50.51 5.51
CA LEU A 83 -4.90 50.68 5.70
C LEU A 83 -4.18 50.87 4.36
N SER A 84 -2.92 51.32 4.40
CA SER A 84 -2.08 51.30 3.21
C SER A 84 -1.83 49.86 2.74
N VAL A 85 -1.69 49.66 1.43
CA VAL A 85 -1.49 48.33 0.81
C VAL A 85 -0.29 47.60 1.42
N TRP A 86 0.80 48.30 1.71
CA TRP A 86 1.99 47.69 2.30
C TRP A 86 1.76 47.19 3.73
N ALA A 87 1.00 47.94 4.55
CA ALA A 87 0.68 47.55 5.92
C ALA A 87 -0.29 46.36 5.94
N ALA A 88 -1.31 46.39 5.07
CA ALA A 88 -2.24 45.28 4.87
C ALA A 88 -1.49 44.00 4.45
N ALA A 89 -0.58 44.09 3.48
CA ALA A 89 0.23 42.97 3.03
C ALA A 89 1.08 42.37 4.16
N LEU A 90 1.78 43.20 4.93
CA LEU A 90 2.60 42.73 6.05
C LEU A 90 1.78 42.02 7.13
N ILE A 91 0.59 42.53 7.45
CA ILE A 91 -0.31 41.91 8.44
C ILE A 91 -0.74 40.52 7.96
N VAL A 92 -1.22 40.40 6.71
CA VAL A 92 -1.66 39.11 6.16
C VAL A 92 -0.49 38.13 6.09
N THR A 93 0.69 38.58 5.66
CA THR A 93 1.90 37.76 5.65
C THR A 93 2.25 37.26 7.05
N ALA A 94 2.25 38.12 8.06
CA ALA A 94 2.54 37.73 9.44
C ALA A 94 1.56 36.66 9.95
N VAL A 95 0.25 36.84 9.70
CA VAL A 95 -0.78 35.86 10.08
C VAL A 95 -0.54 34.51 9.40
N LEU A 96 -0.24 34.50 8.10
CA LEU A 96 0.06 33.27 7.36
C LEU A 96 1.31 32.56 7.91
N PHE A 97 2.36 33.29 8.27
CA PHE A 97 3.56 32.70 8.90
C PHE A 97 3.26 32.10 10.27
N VAL A 98 2.41 32.73 11.08
CA VAL A 98 1.98 32.16 12.37
C VAL A 98 1.22 30.86 12.15
N ILE A 99 0.27 30.83 11.21
CA ILE A 99 -0.47 29.61 10.86
C ILE A 99 0.48 28.52 10.37
N ALA A 100 1.43 28.87 9.48
CA ALA A 100 2.43 27.93 8.96
C ALA A 100 3.33 27.37 10.08
N ALA A 101 3.76 28.19 11.03
CA ALA A 101 4.55 27.74 12.17
C ALA A 101 3.76 26.74 13.03
N VAL A 102 2.49 27.03 13.34
CA VAL A 102 1.62 26.11 14.10
C VAL A 102 1.40 24.78 13.36
N LEU A 103 1.13 24.83 12.05
CA LEU A 103 0.97 23.63 11.24
C LEU A 103 2.28 22.82 11.17
N ALA A 104 3.43 23.47 11.02
CA ALA A 104 4.73 22.80 11.00
C ALA A 104 5.05 22.12 12.34
N MET A 105 4.76 22.79 13.46
CA MET A 105 4.96 22.22 14.80
C MET A 105 4.03 21.03 15.06
N THR A 106 2.74 21.16 14.73
CA THR A 106 1.76 20.07 14.91
C THR A 106 2.04 18.90 13.98
N GLY A 107 2.35 19.16 12.71
CA GLY A 107 2.77 18.14 11.74
C GLY A 107 4.02 17.39 12.19
N ARG A 108 5.03 18.11 12.68
CA ARG A 108 6.24 17.50 13.26
C ARG A 108 5.92 16.65 14.49
N ALA A 109 5.03 17.13 15.37
CA ALA A 109 4.62 16.37 16.55
C ALA A 109 3.88 15.08 16.17
N GLN A 110 2.98 15.14 15.19
CA GLN A 110 2.26 13.97 14.68
C GLN A 110 3.20 12.97 14.02
N LEU A 111 4.16 13.43 13.21
CA LEU A 111 5.16 12.55 12.59
C LEU A 111 6.05 11.88 13.63
N ARG A 112 6.45 12.60 14.68
CA ARG A 112 7.19 12.02 15.82
C ARG A 112 6.37 10.99 16.59
N ARG A 113 5.05 11.14 16.69
CA ARG A 113 4.15 10.18 17.35
C ARG A 113 3.85 8.96 16.48
N ALA A 114 3.77 9.15 15.16
CA ALA A 114 3.55 8.07 14.19
C ALA A 114 4.79 7.19 13.95
N THR A 115 5.93 7.54 14.56
CA THR A 115 7.18 6.82 14.41
C THR A 115 7.68 6.33 15.78
N PRO A 116 7.50 5.05 16.14
CA PRO A 116 8.60 4.29 16.67
C PRO A 116 9.44 3.84 15.46
N PRO A 117 10.69 4.31 15.29
CA PRO A 117 11.59 3.88 14.21
C PRO A 117 11.99 2.39 14.29
N THR A 118 11.40 1.66 15.22
CA THR A 118 11.68 0.28 15.56
C THR A 118 10.36 -0.32 16.00
N PRO A 119 9.80 -1.29 15.25
CA PRO A 119 8.67 -2.05 15.75
C PRO A 119 9.19 -2.91 16.91
N GLU A 120 9.06 -2.36 18.13
CA GLU A 120 9.65 -2.89 19.36
C GLU A 120 9.21 -4.33 19.61
N GLU A 121 7.96 -4.65 19.26
CA GLU A 121 7.42 -6.01 19.36
C GLU A 121 8.09 -6.99 18.39
N THR A 122 8.29 -6.61 17.12
CA THR A 122 8.98 -7.50 16.15
C THR A 122 10.47 -7.60 16.37
N LEU A 123 11.12 -6.57 16.95
CA LEU A 123 12.52 -6.66 17.35
C LEU A 123 12.69 -7.51 18.60
N GLY A 124 11.71 -7.48 19.51
CA GLY A 124 11.64 -8.36 20.67
C GLY A 124 11.46 -9.83 20.27
N SER A 125 10.53 -10.12 19.36
CA SER A 125 10.28 -11.49 18.89
C SER A 125 11.48 -12.06 18.14
N VAL A 126 12.12 -11.27 17.25
CA VAL A 126 13.32 -11.73 16.53
C VAL A 126 14.51 -11.95 17.47
N LYS A 127 14.68 -11.13 18.52
CA LYS A 127 15.71 -11.37 19.53
C LYS A 127 15.45 -12.64 20.34
N ALA A 128 14.20 -12.87 20.74
CA ALA A 128 13.80 -14.08 21.46
C ALA A 128 14.03 -15.34 20.61
N ASP A 129 13.65 -15.30 19.32
CA ASP A 129 13.86 -16.41 18.39
C ASP A 129 15.36 -16.72 18.19
N VAL A 130 16.21 -15.68 18.13
CA VAL A 130 17.67 -15.85 18.01
C VAL A 130 18.29 -16.41 19.29
N GLU A 131 17.77 -16.02 20.46
CA GLU A 131 18.25 -16.48 21.76
C GLU A 131 17.87 -17.94 22.00
N GLU A 132 16.66 -18.36 21.61
CA GLU A 132 16.23 -19.75 21.63
C GLU A 132 17.08 -20.63 20.69
N ILE A 133 17.41 -20.16 19.49
CA ILE A 133 18.28 -20.88 18.55
C ILE A 133 19.70 -21.04 19.12
N LYS A 134 20.23 -20.00 19.78
CA LYS A 134 21.56 -20.06 20.44
C LYS A 134 21.58 -21.03 21.60
N GLU A 135 20.54 -21.07 22.43
CA GLU A 135 20.45 -21.98 23.57
C GLU A 135 20.38 -23.44 23.14
N ARG A 136 19.64 -23.73 22.05
CA ARG A 136 19.57 -25.09 21.48
C ARG A 136 20.86 -25.54 20.80
N ALA A 137 21.69 -24.62 20.30
CA ALA A 137 22.97 -24.93 19.67
C ALA A 137 24.11 -25.16 20.68
N HIS A 138 23.94 -24.75 21.94
CA HIS A 138 24.92 -24.93 23.00
C HIS A 138 24.67 -26.15 23.91
N ARG A 139 23.65 -26.96 23.60
CA ARG A 139 23.28 -28.17 24.35
C ARG A 139 23.72 -29.44 23.64
#